data_AF-A0AAD7UDJ7-F1
#
_entry.id   AF-A0AAD7UDJ7-F1
#
_cell.length_a   1.000
_cell.length_b   1.000
_cell.length_c   1.000
_cell.angle_alpha   90.00
_cell.angle_beta   90.00
_cell.angle_gamma   90.00
#
_symmetry.space_group_name_H-M   'P 1'
#
loop_
_entity.id
_entity.type
_entity.pdbx_description
1 polymer ?
#
loop_
_entity_poly.entity_id
_entity_poly.type
_entity_poly.pdbx_seq_one_letter_code
_entity_poly.pdbx_strand_id
1 'polypeptide(L)'
;MAFFGLTRLGPQNSFHEALRARSKLNIFEAAEFETAFAQVGRDGDVRLAQVPEVFEILYRGPAPPADVERCEKHLPKTSLVSRDEFLKAVKNAQLEEEEWAAKEGERVSGEFSSGV
;
A
#
# COMPACT_ATOMS: atom_id res chain seq x y z
N MET A 1 -33.34 -9.69 26.64
CA MET A 1 -32.56 -8.49 26.97
C MET A 1 -31.77 -8.09 25.73
N ALA A 2 -32.19 -7.03 25.07
CA ALA A 2 -31.66 -6.56 23.78
C ALA A 2 -30.46 -5.64 24.02
N PHE A 3 -29.24 -6.15 23.84
CA PHE A 3 -28.03 -5.35 23.70
C PHE A 3 -27.93 -4.87 22.23
N PHE A 4 -28.82 -3.96 21.85
CA PHE A 4 -28.79 -3.24 20.57
C PHE A 4 -28.28 -1.83 20.85
N GLY A 5 -27.06 -1.50 20.46
CA GLY A 5 -26.65 -0.07 20.45
C GLY A 5 -25.17 0.29 20.45
N LEU A 6 -24.21 -0.64 20.61
CA LEU A 6 -22.78 -0.27 20.69
C LEU A 6 -21.89 -0.78 19.55
N THR A 7 -22.43 -1.56 18.60
CA THR A 7 -21.66 -2.01 17.43
C THR A 7 -21.48 -0.95 16.33
N ARG A 8 -21.95 0.28 16.56
CA ARG A 8 -21.70 1.44 15.68
C ARG A 8 -20.47 2.27 16.10
N LEU A 9 -19.77 1.85 17.15
CA LEU A 9 -18.51 2.46 17.59
C LEU A 9 -17.33 1.74 16.94
N GLY A 10 -17.10 2.05 15.67
CA GLY A 10 -15.83 1.73 15.00
C GLY A 10 -15.46 0.24 14.93
N PRO A 11 -14.23 -0.05 14.49
CA PRO A 11 -13.74 -1.41 14.37
C PRO A 11 -13.64 -2.03 15.77
N GLN A 12 -14.27 -3.18 15.98
CA GLN A 12 -14.16 -3.94 17.25
C GLN A 12 -12.71 -4.34 17.58
N ASN A 13 -11.79 -4.26 16.61
CA ASN A 13 -10.40 -4.62 16.80
C ASN A 13 -9.51 -3.69 15.95
N SER A 14 -9.27 -2.48 16.43
CA SER A 14 -8.46 -1.44 15.77
C SER A 14 -7.08 -1.96 15.34
N PHE A 15 -6.53 -2.89 16.10
CA PHE A 15 -5.25 -3.53 15.81
C PHE A 15 -5.29 -4.38 14.54
N HIS A 16 -6.40 -5.09 14.30
CA HIS A 16 -6.56 -5.92 13.11
C HIS A 16 -6.77 -5.07 11.86
N GLU A 17 -7.45 -3.93 11.98
CA GLU A 17 -7.62 -2.99 10.87
C GLU A 17 -6.30 -2.29 10.51
N ALA A 18 -5.52 -1.88 11.51
CA ALA A 18 -4.18 -1.34 11.31
C ALA A 18 -3.22 -2.34 10.64
N LEU A 19 -3.34 -3.64 10.96
CA LEU A 19 -2.58 -4.70 10.30
C LEU A 19 -2.97 -4.93 8.83
N ARG A 20 -4.24 -4.72 8.46
CA ARG A 20 -4.69 -4.77 7.06
C ARG A 20 -4.25 -3.54 6.26
N ALA A 21 -4.12 -2.41 6.94
CA ALA A 21 -3.66 -1.17 6.34
C ALA A 21 -2.15 -1.14 6.12
N ARG A 22 -1.36 -1.99 6.80
CA ARG A 22 0.09 -2.04 6.60
C ARG A 22 0.42 -2.54 5.19
N SER A 23 1.16 -1.70 4.49
CA SER A 23 1.72 -2.06 3.20
C SER A 23 2.90 -3.00 3.40
N LYS A 24 3.24 -3.77 2.37
CA LYS A 24 4.47 -4.59 2.35
C LYS A 24 5.41 -4.16 1.22
N LEU A 25 5.18 -2.99 0.65
CA LEU A 25 5.98 -2.46 -0.46
C LEU A 25 7.46 -2.29 -0.09
N ASN A 26 7.78 -2.10 1.19
CA ASN A 26 9.16 -1.97 1.69
C ASN A 26 9.93 -3.30 1.75
N ILE A 27 9.29 -4.44 1.49
CA ILE A 27 9.95 -5.76 1.52
C ILE A 27 10.69 -6.05 0.20
N PHE A 28 10.28 -5.41 -0.89
CA PHE A 28 10.79 -5.68 -2.23
C PHE A 28 11.87 -4.68 -2.64
N GLU A 29 12.86 -5.17 -3.37
CA GLU A 29 13.89 -4.33 -3.95
C GLU A 29 13.40 -3.68 -5.26
N ALA A 30 13.94 -2.50 -5.60
CA ALA A 30 13.60 -1.80 -6.85
C ALA A 30 13.77 -2.67 -8.10
N ALA A 31 14.79 -3.54 -8.13
CA ALA A 31 15.04 -4.47 -9.24
C ALA A 31 13.91 -5.50 -9.42
N GLU A 32 13.22 -5.89 -8.34
CA GLU A 32 12.10 -6.83 -8.42
C GLU A 32 10.89 -6.18 -9.06
N PHE A 33 10.62 -4.91 -8.73
CA PHE A 33 9.58 -4.10 -9.39
C PHE A 33 9.87 -3.92 -10.88
N GLU A 34 11.11 -3.62 -11.26
CA GLU A 34 11.51 -3.51 -12.67
C GLU A 34 11.31 -4.81 -13.43
N THR A 35 11.68 -5.94 -12.81
CA THR A 35 11.54 -7.26 -13.43
C THR A 35 10.08 -7.65 -13.61
N ALA A 36 9.23 -7.41 -12.61
CA ALA A 36 7.80 -7.67 -12.70
C ALA A 36 7.13 -6.78 -13.75
N PHE A 37 7.50 -5.49 -13.81
CA PHE A 37 6.99 -4.56 -14.79
C PHE A 37 7.36 -4.96 -16.22
N ALA A 38 8.61 -5.39 -16.45
CA ALA A 38 9.09 -5.85 -17.75
C ALA A 38 8.40 -7.12 -18.25
N GLN A 39 7.90 -7.98 -17.34
CA GLN A 39 7.15 -9.18 -17.72
C GLN A 39 5.75 -8.86 -18.27
N VAL A 40 5.11 -7.78 -17.77
CA VAL A 40 3.79 -7.33 -18.22
C VAL A 40 3.90 -6.40 -19.42
N GLY A 41 4.81 -5.43 -19.35
CA GLY A 41 5.03 -4.41 -20.37
C GLY A 41 5.93 -4.88 -21.51
N ARG A 42 5.40 -5.73 -22.39
CA ARG A 42 6.16 -6.25 -23.55
C ARG A 42 6.71 -5.17 -24.49
N ASP A 43 6.06 -4.01 -24.55
CA ASP A 43 6.44 -2.87 -25.41
C ASP A 43 7.10 -1.71 -24.64
N GLY A 44 7.44 -1.90 -23.35
CA GLY A 44 8.06 -0.89 -22.49
C GLY A 44 7.07 -0.08 -21.64
N ASP A 45 5.79 -0.05 -22.03
CA ASP A 45 4.70 0.58 -21.26
C ASP A 45 3.68 -0.47 -20.79
N VAL A 46 3.05 -0.21 -19.65
CA VAL A 46 1.99 -1.04 -19.07
C VAL A 46 0.70 -0.24 -19.01
N ARG A 47 -0.45 -0.85 -19.30
CA ARG A 47 -1.73 -0.15 -19.13
C ARG A 47 -2.04 -0.01 -17.66
N LEU A 48 -2.71 1.08 -17.26
CA LEU A 48 -3.10 1.26 -15.86
C LEU A 48 -3.91 0.06 -15.31
N ALA A 49 -4.79 -0.52 -16.13
CA ALA A 49 -5.56 -1.71 -15.76
C ALA A 49 -4.74 -3.00 -15.56
N GLN A 50 -3.48 -3.02 -16.02
CA GLN A 50 -2.55 -4.15 -15.88
C GLN A 50 -1.59 -3.98 -14.71
N VAL A 51 -1.64 -2.84 -14.00
CA VAL A 51 -0.85 -2.61 -12.79
C VAL A 51 -1.09 -3.70 -11.72
N PRO A 52 -2.34 -4.16 -11.47
CA PRO A 52 -2.58 -5.29 -10.57
C PRO A 52 -1.85 -6.57 -11.00
N GLU A 53 -1.73 -6.85 -12.30
CA GLU A 53 -1.00 -8.02 -12.82
C GLU A 53 0.50 -7.93 -12.52
N VAL A 54 1.08 -6.73 -12.54
CA VAL A 54 2.49 -6.50 -12.14
C VAL A 54 2.68 -6.88 -10.67
N PHE A 55 1.73 -6.50 -9.81
CA PHE A 55 1.77 -6.85 -8.38
C PHE A 55 1.55 -8.34 -8.16
N GLU A 56 0.71 -9.01 -8.94
CA GLU A 56 0.53 -10.46 -8.82
C GLU A 56 1.81 -11.24 -9.14
N ILE A 57 2.57 -10.78 -10.14
CA ILE A 57 3.90 -11.34 -10.47
C ILE A 57 4.88 -11.11 -9.33
N LEU A 58 4.92 -9.89 -8.78
CA LEU A 58 5.80 -9.52 -7.67
C LEU A 58 5.53 -10.35 -6.42
N TYR A 59 4.27 -10.49 -6.04
CA TYR A 59 3.84 -11.28 -4.87
C TYR A 59 3.80 -12.79 -5.13
N ARG A 60 4.00 -13.23 -6.38
CA ARG A 60 3.82 -14.62 -6.82
C ARG A 60 2.44 -15.18 -6.41
N GLY A 61 1.41 -14.34 -6.51
CA GLY A 61 0.08 -14.61 -5.99
C GLY A 61 -0.72 -13.33 -5.82
N PRO A 62 -1.95 -13.40 -5.26
CA PRO A 62 -2.81 -12.24 -5.12
C PRO A 62 -2.16 -11.19 -4.21
N ALA A 63 -1.91 -10.01 -4.77
CA ALA A 63 -1.33 -8.90 -4.04
C ALA A 63 -2.32 -8.34 -3.00
N PRO A 64 -1.83 -7.82 -1.86
CA PRO A 64 -2.66 -7.10 -0.91
C PRO A 64 -3.32 -5.89 -1.60
N PRO A 65 -4.66 -5.71 -1.49
CA PRO A 65 -5.36 -4.62 -2.17
C PRO A 65 -4.87 -3.24 -1.70
N ALA A 66 -4.44 -3.12 -0.44
CA ALA A 66 -3.89 -1.89 0.11
C ALA A 66 -2.62 -1.41 -0.62
N ASP A 67 -1.79 -2.32 -1.13
CA ASP A 67 -0.55 -1.99 -1.83
C ASP A 67 -0.82 -1.51 -3.25
N VAL A 68 -1.76 -2.20 -3.93
CA VAL A 68 -2.23 -1.84 -5.27
C VAL A 68 -2.89 -0.47 -5.24
N GLU A 69 -3.83 -0.25 -4.31
CA GLU A 69 -4.52 1.04 -4.16
C GLU A 69 -3.57 2.19 -3.83
N ARG A 70 -2.53 1.96 -3.00
CA ARG A 70 -1.52 2.98 -2.71
C ARG A 70 -0.72 3.34 -3.94
N CYS A 71 -0.26 2.36 -4.71
CA CYS A 71 0.49 2.64 -5.93
C CYS A 71 -0.39 3.32 -6.99
N GLU A 72 -1.65 2.88 -7.16
CA GLU A 72 -2.61 3.50 -8.07
C GLU A 72 -2.90 4.97 -7.75
N LYS A 73 -2.90 5.37 -6.48
CA LYS A 73 -3.05 6.78 -6.08
C LYS A 73 -1.92 7.68 -6.59
N HIS A 74 -0.71 7.15 -6.69
CA HIS A 74 0.49 7.89 -7.13
C HIS A 74 0.74 7.77 -8.64
N LEU A 75 0.00 6.91 -9.33
CA LEU A 75 0.09 6.77 -10.77
C LEU A 75 -0.64 7.92 -11.50
N PRO A 76 -0.13 8.33 -12.68
CA PRO A 76 -0.84 9.28 -13.52
C PRO A 76 -2.19 8.69 -13.97
N LYS A 77 -3.22 9.54 -14.13
CA LYS A 77 -4.54 9.15 -14.66
C LYS A 77 -4.52 8.93 -16.19
N THR A 78 -3.39 8.51 -16.72
CA THR A 78 -3.18 8.16 -18.12
C THR A 78 -3.51 6.69 -18.34
N SER A 79 -3.88 6.34 -19.57
CA SER A 79 -4.16 4.94 -19.93
C SER A 79 -2.91 4.07 -19.97
N LEU A 80 -1.75 4.69 -20.19
CA LEU A 80 -0.43 4.08 -20.23
C LEU A 80 0.41 4.62 -19.08
N VAL A 81 1.17 3.73 -18.47
CA VAL A 81 2.12 3.97 -17.41
C VAL A 81 3.49 3.54 -17.94
N SER A 82 4.42 4.49 -17.98
CA SER A 82 5.81 4.17 -18.31
C SER A 82 6.54 3.58 -17.10
N ARG A 83 7.63 2.85 -17.35
CA ARG A 83 8.45 2.26 -16.28
C ARG A 83 8.90 3.29 -15.24
N ASP A 84 9.36 4.46 -15.69
CA ASP A 84 9.88 5.49 -14.80
C ASP A 84 8.79 6.14 -13.95
N GLU A 85 7.56 6.25 -14.48
CA GLU A 85 6.39 6.70 -13.70
C GLU A 85 5.97 5.66 -12.67
N PHE A 86 5.99 4.38 -13.02
CA PHE A 86 5.70 3.29 -12.10
C PHE A 86 6.70 3.26 -10.93
N LEU A 87 8.00 3.31 -11.20
CA LEU A 87 9.03 3.32 -10.15
C LEU A 87 8.93 4.55 -9.26
N LYS A 88 8.60 5.73 -9.81
CA LYS A 88 8.32 6.93 -9.02
C LYS A 88 7.10 6.74 -8.12
N ALA A 89 6.03 6.15 -8.63
CA ALA A 89 4.82 5.88 -7.86
C ALA A 89 5.09 4.91 -6.69
N VAL A 90 5.83 3.82 -6.95
CA VAL A 90 6.25 2.86 -5.91
C VAL A 90 7.10 3.55 -4.84
N LYS A 91 8.09 4.35 -5.25
CA LYS A 91 8.94 5.08 -4.30
C LYS A 91 8.15 6.07 -3.43
N ASN A 92 7.19 6.77 -4.02
CA ASN A 92 6.32 7.67 -3.28
C ASN A 92 5.41 6.90 -2.31
N ALA A 93 4.90 5.74 -2.71
CA ALA A 93 4.07 4.88 -1.86
C ALA A 93 4.87 4.31 -0.66
N GLN A 94 6.15 3.97 -0.86
CA GLN A 94 7.07 3.55 0.20
C GLN A 94 7.37 4.69 1.19
N LEU A 95 7.66 5.90 0.68
CA LEU A 95 7.92 7.08 1.52
C LEU A 95 6.69 7.46 2.37
N GLU A 96 5.49 7.42 1.77
CA GLU A 96 4.24 7.68 2.51
C GLU A 96 4.03 6.66 3.64
N GLU A 97 4.44 5.40 3.44
CA GLU A 97 4.39 4.39 4.48
C GLU A 97 5.36 4.68 5.63
N GLU A 98 6.59 5.07 5.32
CA GLU A 98 7.59 5.44 6.34
C GLU A 98 7.13 6.66 7.15
N GLU A 99 6.59 7.69 6.48
CA GLU A 99 6.05 8.88 7.14
C GLU A 99 4.85 8.53 8.05
N TRP A 100 3.97 7.64 7.59
CA TRP A 100 2.85 7.18 8.40
C TRP A 100 3.34 6.38 9.62
N ALA A 101 4.30 5.48 9.43
CA ALA A 101 4.90 4.69 10.51
C ALA A 101 5.62 5.58 11.55
N ALA A 102 6.30 6.64 11.10
CA ALA A 102 6.95 7.61 11.98
C ALA A 102 5.93 8.38 12.84
N LYS A 103 4.84 8.87 12.22
CA LYS A 103 3.75 9.58 12.92
C LYS A 103 3.02 8.69 13.91
N GLU A 104 2.77 7.43 13.55
CA GLU A 104 2.11 6.46 14.43
C GLU A 104 2.99 6.16 15.66
N GLY A 105 4.31 5.99 15.47
CA GLY A 105 5.26 5.80 16.55
C GLY A 105 5.32 6.98 17.52
N GLU A 106 5.27 8.20 17.00
CA GLU A 106 5.23 9.43 17.82
C GLU A 106 3.92 9.51 18.63
N ARG A 107 2.77 9.20 18.02
CA ARG A 107 1.44 9.20 18.68
C ARG A 107 1.37 8.22 19.85
N VAL A 108 1.89 7.00 19.68
CA VAL A 108 1.91 5.97 20.72
C VAL A 108 2.83 6.35 21.88
N SER A 109 3.96 7.01 21.61
CA SER A 109 4.87 7.49 22.66
C SER A 109 4.29 8.66 23.46
N GLY A 110 3.53 9.56 22.82
CA GLY A 110 2.86 10.68 23.46
C GLY A 110 1.74 10.24 24.42
N GLU A 111 0.90 9.28 24.00
CA GLU A 111 -0.22 8.75 24.80
C GLU A 111 0.25 8.04 26.09
N PHE A 112 1.45 7.45 26.10
CA PHE A 112 2.04 6.84 27.30
C PHE A 112 2.60 7.87 28.30
N SER A 113 2.92 9.10 27.87
CA SER A 113 3.50 10.14 28.75
C SER A 113 2.46 10.99 29.47
N SER A 114 1.23 11.09 28.93
CA SER A 114 0.14 11.90 29.52
C SER A 114 -0.75 11.14 30.52
N GLY A 115 -0.42 9.88 30.81
CA GLY A 115 -1.20 8.98 31.67
C GLY A 115 -0.63 8.71 33.06
N VAL A 116 0.30 9.54 33.55
CA VAL A 116 0.86 9.47 34.92
C VAL A 116 0.52 10.74 35.70
#